data_AF-A0A1E3WFD6-F1
#
_entry.id   AF-A0A1E3WFD6-F1
#
_cell.length_a   1.000
_cell.length_b   1.000
_cell.length_c   1.000
_cell.angle_alpha   90.00
_cell.angle_beta   90.00
_cell.angle_gamma   90.00
#
_symmetry.space_group_name_H-M   'P 1'
#
loop_
_entity.id
_entity.type
_entity.pdbx_description
1 polymer ?
#
loop_
_entity_poly.entity_id
_entity_poly.type
_entity_poly.pdbx_seq_one_letter_code
_entity_poly.pdbx_strand_id
1 'polypeptide(L)' 'MDGLHLCKLIYESENQTPVIIFSSTMTNENRVKALDVGALDAITKPEIDRLVPLLDQCVLNTVNNRV' A
#
# COMPACT_ATOMS: atom_id res chain seq x y z
N MET A 1 7.18 13.15 10.38
CA MET A 1 7.16 12.08 9.36
C MET A 1 6.09 11.10 9.80
N ASP A 2 5.02 10.94 9.02
CA ASP A 2 3.97 9.93 9.24
C ASP A 2 3.99 8.89 8.10
N GLY A 3 3.14 7.86 8.19
CA GLY A 3 3.08 6.79 7.20
C GLY A 3 2.67 7.25 5.79
N LEU A 4 1.81 8.26 5.67
CA LEU A 4 1.39 8.81 4.37
C LEU A 4 2.53 9.58 3.71
N HIS A 5 3.25 10.38 4.49
CA HIS A 5 4.41 11.11 4.02
C HIS A 5 5.53 10.15 3.56
N LEU A 6 5.78 9.08 4.31
CA LEU A 6 6.75 8.05 3.89
C LEU A 6 6.30 7.35 2.60
N CYS A 7 5.01 6.99 2.49
CA CYS A 7 4.46 6.40 1.28
C CYS A 7 4.72 7.30 0.06
N LYS A 8 4.48 8.61 0.19
CA LYS A 8 4.77 9.58 -0.86
C LYS A 8 6.24 9.58 -1.28
N LEU A 9 7.16 9.58 -0.31
CA LEU A 9 8.60 9.56 -0.60
C LEU A 9 9.04 8.27 -1.31
N ILE A 10 8.45 7.11 -0.94
CA ILE A 10 8.72 5.84 -1.63
C ILE A 10 8.15 5.87 -3.05
N TYR A 11 6.95 6.40 -3.23
CA TYR A 11 6.29 6.52 -4.53
C TYR A 11 7.06 7.43 -5.50
N GLU A 12 7.63 8.53 -4.99
CA GLU A 12 8.47 9.47 -5.75
C GLU A 12 9.91 8.95 -5.97
N SER A 13 10.29 7.83 -5.34
CA SER A 13 11.63 7.25 -5.48
C SER A 13 11.80 6.43 -6.76
N GLU A 14 13.04 6.33 -7.25
CA GLU A 14 13.38 5.53 -8.46
C GLU A 14 13.04 4.04 -8.33
N ASN A 15 13.03 3.51 -7.10
CA ASN A 15 12.81 2.09 -6.83
C ASN A 15 11.31 1.69 -6.84
N GLN A 16 10.39 2.67 -6.88
CA GLN A 16 8.93 2.51 -6.95
C GLN A 16 8.39 1.29 -6.19
N THR A 17 8.85 1.11 -4.95
CA THR A 17 8.52 -0.09 -4.18
C THR A 17 7.01 -0.10 -3.84
N PRO A 18 6.29 -1.21 -4.09
CA PRO A 18 4.90 -1.37 -3.70
C PRO A 18 4.66 -1.07 -2.22
N VAL A 19 3.71 -0.17 -1.90
CA VAL A 19 3.34 0.16 -0.52
C VAL A 19 1.88 -0.18 -0.27
N ILE A 20 1.60 -0.90 0.81
CA ILE A 20 0.26 -1.14 1.34
C ILE A 20 0.21 -0.56 2.75
N ILE A 21 -0.80 0.27 3.04
CA ILE A 21 -0.95 0.88 4.37
C ILE A 21 -1.89 0.04 5.23
N PHE A 22 -1.41 -0.43 6.37
CA PHE A 22 -2.25 -1.04 7.39
C PHE A 22 -2.40 -0.10 8.59
N SER A 23 -3.64 0.19 9.00
CA SER A 23 -3.88 1.04 10.18
C SER A 23 -5.14 0.63 10.95
N SER A 24 -5.04 0.70 12.28
CA SER A 24 -6.17 0.45 13.19
C SER A 24 -7.18 1.59 13.27
N THR A 25 -6.79 2.78 12.83
CA THR A 25 -7.60 4.01 12.88
C THR A 25 -7.89 4.54 11.48
N MET A 26 -7.83 3.66 10.48
CA MET A 26 -8.09 4.01 9.09
C MET A 26 -9.56 4.41 8.93
N THR A 27 -9.79 5.61 8.42
CA THR A 27 -11.11 6.12 8.00
C THR A 27 -11.20 6.08 6.47
N ASN A 28 -12.40 6.24 5.90
CA ASN A 28 -12.56 6.36 4.45
C ASN A 28 -11.74 7.53 3.87
N GLU A 29 -11.70 8.65 4.58
CA GLU A 29 -10.89 9.82 4.17
C GLU A 29 -9.39 9.53 4.19
N ASN A 30 -8.89 8.87 5.24
CA ASN A 30 -7.48 8.48 5.31
C ASN A 30 -7.12 7.40 4.28
N ARG A 31 -8.07 6.53 3.93
CA ARG A 31 -7.93 5.56 2.86
C ARG A 31 -7.78 6.24 1.51
N VAL A 32 -8.62 7.24 1.20
CA VAL A 32 -8.49 8.04 -0.03
C VAL A 32 -7.12 8.73 -0.07
N LYS A 33 -6.72 9.39 1.02
CA LYS A 33 -5.40 10.03 1.11
C LYS A 33 -4.24 9.06 0.91
N ALA A 34 -4.35 7.83 1.42
CA ALA A 34 -3.34 6.78 1.22
C ALA A 34 -3.15 6.46 -0.27
N LEU A 35 -4.25 6.28 -0.99
CA LEU A 35 -4.22 6.01 -2.43
C LEU A 35 -3.66 7.21 -3.21
N ASP A 36 -4.08 8.43 -2.84
CA ASP A 36 -3.60 9.67 -3.48
C ASP A 36 -2.09 9.89 -3.36
N VAL A 37 -1.45 9.36 -2.30
CA VAL A 37 0.01 9.46 -2.09
C VAL A 37 0.77 8.23 -2.59
N GLY A 38 0.12 7.36 -3.37
CA GLY A 38 0.78 6.25 -4.07
C GLY A 38 0.75 4.90 -3.36
N ALA A 39 -0.09 4.71 -2.34
CA ALA A 39 -0.33 3.39 -1.79
C ALA A 39 -1.14 2.54 -2.79
N LEU A 40 -0.81 1.26 -2.89
CA LEU A 40 -1.58 0.31 -3.71
C LEU A 40 -2.93 -0.04 -3.09
N ASP A 41 -2.96 -0.19 -1.77
CA ASP A 41 -4.18 -0.34 -1.00
C ASP A 41 -3.96 0.14 0.45
N ALA A 42 -5.07 0.34 1.16
CA ALA A 42 -5.11 0.66 2.57
C ALA A 42 -6.11 -0.25 3.28
N ILE A 43 -5.61 -1.02 4.24
CA ILE A 43 -6.31 -2.09 4.96
C ILE A 43 -6.59 -1.66 6.41
N THR A 44 -7.79 -1.97 6.87
CA THR A 44 -8.21 -1.72 8.26
C THR A 44 -8.05 -2.99 9.13
N LYS A 45 -8.02 -2.85 10.47
CA LYS A 45 -7.92 -4.01 11.40
C LYS A 45 -8.95 -5.13 11.12
N PRO A 46 -10.23 -4.84 10.86
CA PRO A 46 -11.22 -5.87 10.49
C PRO A 46 -10.93 -6.62 9.19
N GLU A 47 -10.04 -6.11 8.33
CA GLU A 47 -9.73 -6.63 6.99
C GLU A 47 -8.32 -7.22 6.91
N ILE A 48 -7.68 -7.50 8.05
CA ILE A 48 -6.30 -7.99 8.09
C ILE A 48 -6.13 -9.35 7.38
N ASP A 49 -7.21 -10.12 7.26
CA ASP A 49 -7.28 -11.36 6.48
C ASP A 49 -6.98 -11.14 4.98
N ARG A 50 -7.23 -9.92 4.47
CA ARG A 50 -6.93 -9.54 3.08
C ARG A 50 -5.46 -9.17 2.87
N LEU A 51 -4.67 -8.97 3.92
CA LEU A 51 -3.27 -8.53 3.82
C LEU A 51 -2.41 -9.54 3.06
N VAL A 52 -2.46 -10.83 3.44
CA VAL A 52 -1.63 -11.87 2.78
C VAL A 52 -1.99 -12.02 1.31
N PRO A 53 -3.28 -12.18 0.91
CA PRO A 53 -3.65 -12.22 -0.51
C PRO A 53 -3.22 -10.99 -1.31
N LEU A 54 -3.27 -9.79 -0.72
CA LEU A 54 -2.84 -8.55 -1.38
C LEU A 54 -1.31 -8.52 -1.58
N LEU A 55 -0.55 -8.98 -0.60
CA LEU A 55 0.91 -9.09 -0.73
C LEU A 55 1.29 -10.13 -1.77
N ASP A 56 0.60 -11.28 -1.81
CA ASP A 56 0.81 -12.30 -2.84
C ASP A 56 0.60 -11.72 -4.24
N GLN A 57 -0.47 -10.95 -4.45
CA GLN A 57 -0.70 -10.26 -5.73
C GLN A 57 0.43 -9.29 -6.07
N CYS A 58 0.94 -8.52 -5.10
CA CYS A 58 2.03 -7.57 -5.34
C CYS A 58 3.34 -8.27 -5.72
N VAL A 59 3.71 -9.32 -4.99
CA VAL A 59 4.99 -10.01 -5.18
C VAL A 59 4.93 -10.92 -6.40
N LEU A 60 3.87 -11.73 -6.56
CA LEU A 60 3.77 -12.71 -7.63
C LEU A 60 3.48 -12.09 -9.00
N ASN A 61 2.68 -11.00 -9.07
CA ASN A 61 2.48 -10.30 -10.35
C ASN A 61 3.74 -9.54 -10.79
N THR A 62 4.55 -9.07 -9.85
CA THR A 62 5.84 -8.44 -10.17
C THR A 62 6.82 -9.44 -10.79
N VAL A 63 6.75 -10.72 -10.43
CA VAL A 63 7.55 -11.79 -11.05
C VAL A 63 7.10 -12.06 -12.50
N ASN A 64 5.80 -11.99 -12.77
CA ASN A 64 5.24 -12.29 -14.11
C ASN A 64 5.44 -11.18 -15.14
N ASN A 65 5.64 -9.92 -14.71
CA ASN A 65 5.88 -8.78 -15.60
C ASN A 65 7.36 -8.54 -15.96
N ARG A 66 8.26 -9.48 -15.63
CA ARG A 66 9.70 -9.43 -15.99
C ARG A 66 10.07 -10.38 -17.14
N VAL A 67 9.10 -10.82 -17.94
CA VAL A 67 9.32 -11.67 -19.13
C VAL A 67 9.04 -10.88 -20.40
#